data_AF-A0A531KQ41-F1
#
_entry.id   AF-A0A531KQ41-F1
#
_cell.length_a   1.000
_cell.length_b   1.000
_cell.length_c   1.000
_cell.angle_alpha   90.00
_cell.angle_beta   90.00
_cell.angle_gamma   90.00
#
_symmetry.space_group_name_H-M   'P 1'
#
loop_
_entity.id
_entity.type
_entity.pdbx_description
1 polymer ?
#
loop_
_entity_poly.entity_id
_entity_poly.type
_entity_poly.pdbx_seq_one_letter_code
_entity_poly.pdbx_strand_id
1 'polypeptide(L)'
;MAVNFSELLDAFEFVNSGGAGENEAYLCKETGKIYWHSEWVDDVEELPDDVEDSERNIAIPDKRELDLSKPLVLAFARHHLPDDFDKVREIFSRAGAYARFKDLLEHRGAVD
;
A
#
# COMPACT_ATOMS: atom_id res chain seq x y z
N MET A 1 4.55 3.25 -21.88
CA MET A 1 5.45 2.55 -20.95
C MET A 1 4.84 1.21 -20.56
N ALA A 2 5.64 0.14 -20.58
CA ALA A 2 5.28 -1.11 -19.93
C ALA A 2 6.16 -1.25 -18.68
N VAL A 3 5.55 -1.57 -17.54
CA VAL A 3 6.24 -1.85 -16.28
C VAL A 3 5.86 -3.26 -15.88
N ASN A 4 6.81 -4.03 -15.34
CA ASN A 4 6.49 -5.33 -14.79
C ASN A 4 5.64 -5.14 -13.52
N PHE A 5 4.45 -5.75 -13.49
CA PHE A 5 3.55 -5.61 -12.34
C PHE A 5 4.14 -6.20 -11.05
N SER A 6 4.87 -7.31 -11.14
CA SER A 6 5.52 -7.91 -9.97
C SER A 6 6.54 -6.95 -9.38
N GLU A 7 7.39 -6.35 -10.22
CA GLU A 7 8.40 -5.40 -9.78
C GLU A 7 7.77 -4.14 -9.17
N LEU A 8 6.67 -3.65 -9.75
CA LEU A 8 5.91 -2.53 -9.20
C LEU A 8 5.27 -2.88 -7.85
N LEU A 9 4.76 -4.11 -7.70
CA LEU A 9 4.21 -4.58 -6.43
C LEU A 9 5.30 -4.70 -5.38
N ASP A 10 6.46 -5.25 -5.73
CA ASP A 10 7.63 -5.33 -4.84
C ASP A 10 8.04 -3.93 -4.36
N ALA A 11 8.01 -2.93 -5.24
CA ALA A 11 8.31 -1.54 -4.90
C ALA A 11 7.30 -0.96 -3.91
N PHE A 12 6.02 -1.22 -4.14
CA PHE A 12 4.96 -0.83 -3.22
C PHE A 12 5.12 -1.51 -1.85
N GLU A 13 5.42 -2.81 -1.81
CA GLU A 13 5.64 -3.54 -0.56
C GLU A 13 6.88 -3.02 0.19
N PHE A 14 7.95 -2.68 -0.53
CA PHE A 14 9.15 -2.08 0.03
C PHE A 14 8.89 -0.73 0.70
N VAL A 15 8.21 0.20 0.01
CA VAL A 15 7.81 1.50 0.59
C VAL A 15 6.96 1.31 1.85
N ASN A 16 6.12 0.27 1.89
CA ASN A 16 5.26 -0.04 3.04
C ASN A 16 5.96 -0.80 4.19
N SER A 17 7.20 -1.25 4.00
CA SER A 17 7.96 -2.02 4.98
C SER A 17 8.72 -1.16 5.99
N GLY A 18 8.91 0.13 5.70
CA GLY A 18 9.55 1.10 6.57
C GLY A 18 8.58 2.12 7.20
N GLY A 19 9.12 2.99 8.04
CA GLY A 19 8.47 4.24 8.45
C GLY A 19 8.32 5.23 7.30
N ALA A 20 7.62 6.33 7.56
CA ALA A 20 7.41 7.37 6.54
C ALA A 20 8.75 7.99 6.13
N GLY A 21 9.11 7.88 4.84
CA GLY A 21 10.37 8.38 4.28
C GLY A 21 11.56 7.44 4.47
N GLU A 22 11.43 6.34 5.22
CA GLU A 22 12.56 5.42 5.46
C GLU A 22 12.89 4.55 4.25
N ASN A 23 11.87 4.19 3.47
CA ASN A 23 11.98 3.43 2.23
C ASN A 23 11.18 4.13 1.15
N GLU A 24 11.84 4.43 0.03
CA GLU A 24 11.26 5.17 -1.08
C GLU A 24 11.55 4.45 -2.40
N ALA A 25 10.61 4.56 -3.34
CA ALA A 25 10.81 4.05 -4.69
C ALA A 25 10.23 5.02 -5.71
N TYR A 26 10.85 5.09 -6.89
CA TYR A 26 10.50 6.04 -7.94
C TYR A 26 10.46 5.35 -9.31
N LEU A 27 9.31 5.41 -9.98
CA LEU A 27 9.12 4.87 -11.31
C LEU A 27 9.43 5.93 -12.37
N CYS A 28 10.46 5.70 -13.19
CA CYS A 28 10.72 6.51 -14.38
C CYS A 28 9.61 6.32 -15.42
N LYS A 29 9.01 7.41 -15.91
CA LYS A 29 7.91 7.47 -16.89
C LYS A 29 8.33 7.36 -18.35
N GLU A 30 9.63 7.38 -18.62
CA GLU A 30 10.19 7.11 -19.95
C GLU A 30 10.64 5.66 -20.12
N THR A 31 11.40 5.13 -19.15
CA THR A 31 12.07 3.82 -19.26
C THR A 31 11.33 2.67 -18.59
N GLY A 32 10.58 2.94 -17.52
CA GLY A 32 9.88 1.93 -16.72
C GLY A 32 10.74 1.35 -15.63
N LYS A 33 11.98 1.84 -15.49
CA LYS A 33 12.89 1.51 -14.41
C LYS A 33 12.33 2.04 -13.08
N ILE A 34 12.45 1.24 -12.03
CA ILE A 34 12.17 1.65 -10.66
C ILE A 34 13.51 1.88 -9.95
N TYR A 35 13.66 3.06 -9.36
CA TYR A 35 14.76 3.40 -8.46
C TYR A 35 14.32 3.18 -7.02
N TRP A 36 15.25 2.77 -6.16
CA TRP A 36 14.97 2.33 -4.80
C TRP A 36 15.92 3.05 -3.85
N HIS A 37 15.39 3.51 -2.71
CA HIS A 37 16.16 4.18 -1.69
C HIS A 37 15.74 3.70 -0.30
N SER A 38 16.72 3.50 0.58
CA SER A 38 16.50 3.16 1.99
C SER A 38 17.44 4.00 2.84
N GLU A 39 16.91 4.59 3.92
CA GLU A 39 17.75 5.27 4.93
C GLU A 39 18.66 4.30 5.70
N TRP A 40 18.38 3.00 5.65
CA TRP A 40 19.06 1.98 6.46
C TRP A 40 20.09 1.15 5.69
N VAL A 41 20.12 1.25 4.36
CA VAL A 41 20.95 0.41 3.49
C VAL A 41 21.65 1.27 2.46
N ASP A 42 22.96 1.46 2.62
CA ASP A 42 23.81 2.23 1.69
C ASP A 42 24.11 1.49 0.36
N ASP A 43 23.77 0.20 0.26
CA ASP A 43 24.02 -0.66 -0.92
C ASP A 43 22.84 -0.67 -1.92
N VAL A 44 21.93 0.30 -1.81
CA VAL A 44 20.91 0.56 -2.83
C VAL A 44 21.48 1.48 -3.91
N GLU A 45 20.97 1.37 -5.15
CA GLU A 45 21.43 2.20 -6.26
C GLU A 45 21.25 3.69 -5.95
N GLU A 46 22.30 4.49 -6.14
CA GLU A 46 22.25 5.93 -5.90
C GLU A 46 21.16 6.56 -6.79
N LEU A 47 20.28 7.34 -6.16
CA LEU A 47 19.20 8.00 -6.90
C LEU A 47 19.79 9.06 -7.84
N PRO A 48 19.28 9.19 -9.08
CA PRO A 48 19.61 10.32 -9.94
C PRO A 48 19.27 11.66 -9.29
N ASP A 49 20.03 12.70 -9.60
CA ASP A 49 19.78 14.08 -9.10
C ASP A 49 18.36 14.59 -9.45
N ASP A 50 17.74 14.06 -10.51
CA ASP A 50 16.41 14.41 -11.00
C ASP A 50 15.31 13.41 -10.59
N VAL A 51 15.58 12.52 -9.63
CA VAL A 51 14.62 11.50 -9.18
C VAL A 51 13.29 12.09 -8.68
N GLU A 52 13.33 13.28 -8.07
CA GLU A 52 12.16 13.99 -7.55
C GLU A 52 11.40 14.79 -8.63
N ASP A 53 11.88 14.82 -9.89
CA ASP A 53 11.17 15.48 -10.98
C ASP A 53 9.89 14.71 -11.34
N SER A 54 8.75 15.19 -10.83
CA SER A 54 7.42 14.61 -11.07
C SER A 54 6.98 14.57 -12.55
N GLU A 55 7.62 15.33 -13.44
CA GLU A 55 7.37 15.22 -14.88
C GLU A 55 7.97 13.92 -15.43
N ARG A 56 9.12 13.49 -14.89
CA ARG A 56 9.90 12.33 -15.32
C ARG A 56 9.66 11.07 -14.49
N ASN A 57 9.38 11.22 -13.21
CA ASN A 57 9.28 10.13 -12.25
C ASN A 57 7.96 10.17 -11.48
N ILE A 58 7.52 9.01 -11.02
CA ILE A 58 6.37 8.85 -10.13
C ILE A 58 6.89 8.22 -8.85
N ALA A 59 6.78 8.95 -7.73
CA ALA A 59 7.00 8.34 -6.42
C ALA A 59 5.98 7.21 -6.21
N ILE A 60 6.45 6.04 -5.79
CA ILE A 60 5.59 4.92 -5.47
C ILE A 60 4.85 5.26 -4.17
N PRO A 61 3.51 5.34 -4.20
CA PRO A 61 2.74 5.76 -3.04
C PRO A 61 2.73 4.67 -1.98
N ASP A 62 2.54 5.06 -0.73
CA ASP A 62 2.30 4.08 0.33
C ASP A 62 0.81 3.66 0.40
N LYS A 63 0.50 2.66 1.26
CA LYS A 63 -0.87 2.14 1.43
C LYS A 63 -1.87 3.17 1.97
N ARG A 64 -1.40 4.26 2.59
CA ARG A 64 -2.24 5.33 3.16
C ARG A 64 -2.68 6.28 2.06
N GLU A 65 -1.76 6.65 1.16
CA GLU A 65 -2.05 7.49 -0.01
C GLU A 65 -3.04 6.82 -0.98
N LEU A 66 -3.00 5.49 -1.06
CA LEU A 66 -3.95 4.70 -1.85
C LEU A 66 -5.23 4.29 -1.07
N ASP A 67 -5.41 4.77 0.15
CA ASP A 67 -6.56 4.43 1.01
C ASP A 67 -6.74 2.92 1.30
N LEU A 68 -5.68 2.11 1.13
CA LEU A 68 -5.68 0.64 1.22
C LEU A 68 -5.66 0.09 2.67
N SER A 69 -6.08 0.91 3.64
CA SER A 69 -6.17 0.53 5.05
C SER A 69 -7.64 0.46 5.51
N LYS A 70 -7.99 1.12 6.62
CA LYS A 70 -9.36 1.21 7.12
C LYS A 70 -10.37 1.73 6.06
N PRO A 71 -10.07 2.74 5.22
CA PRO A 71 -11.03 3.21 4.23
C PRO A 71 -11.46 2.11 3.26
N LEU A 72 -10.50 1.34 2.71
CA LEU A 72 -10.79 0.19 1.86
C LEU A 72 -11.69 -0.85 2.55
N VAL A 73 -11.39 -1.19 3.81
CA VAL A 73 -12.20 -2.17 4.56
C VAL A 73 -13.64 -1.68 4.76
N LEU A 74 -13.82 -0.40 5.07
CA LEU A 74 -15.17 0.17 5.23
C LEU A 74 -15.91 0.23 3.89
N ALA A 75 -15.22 0.56 2.80
CA ALA A 75 -15.82 0.53 1.46
C ALA A 75 -16.28 -0.88 1.07
N PHE A 76 -15.43 -1.89 1.30
CA PHE A 76 -15.76 -3.30 1.11
C PHE A 76 -16.98 -3.73 1.94
N ALA A 77 -16.94 -3.48 3.25
CA ALA A 77 -18.03 -3.88 4.15
C ALA A 77 -19.35 -3.21 3.80
N ARG A 78 -19.34 -1.93 3.40
CA ARG A 78 -20.55 -1.24 2.96
C ARG A 78 -21.19 -1.89 1.74
N HIS A 79 -20.39 -2.43 0.83
CA HIS A 79 -20.89 -3.04 -0.41
C HIS A 79 -21.28 -4.52 -0.24
N HIS A 80 -20.47 -5.29 0.48
CA HIS A 80 -20.61 -6.75 0.54
C HIS A 80 -21.18 -7.26 1.87
N LEU A 81 -21.13 -6.48 2.93
CA LEU A 81 -21.58 -6.84 4.28
C LEU A 81 -22.47 -5.73 4.87
N PRO A 82 -23.50 -5.24 4.15
CA PRO A 82 -24.27 -4.08 4.58
C PRO A 82 -24.91 -4.28 5.96
N ASP A 83 -25.37 -5.49 6.26
CA ASP A 83 -25.99 -5.85 7.54
C ASP A 83 -24.98 -5.84 8.72
N ASP A 84 -23.70 -6.00 8.44
CA ASP A 84 -22.62 -5.97 9.43
C ASP A 84 -21.81 -4.66 9.40
N PHE A 85 -22.18 -3.68 8.57
CA PHE A 85 -21.35 -2.49 8.37
C PHE A 85 -21.08 -1.73 9.68
N ASP A 86 -22.09 -1.57 10.54
CA ASP A 86 -21.92 -0.93 11.85
C ASP A 86 -20.98 -1.73 12.77
N LYS A 87 -21.04 -3.07 12.71
CA LYS A 87 -20.13 -3.97 13.43
C LYS A 87 -18.69 -3.79 12.95
N VAL A 88 -18.48 -3.74 11.63
CA VAL A 88 -17.15 -3.50 11.04
C VAL A 88 -16.61 -2.13 11.44
N ARG A 89 -17.44 -1.09 11.42
CA ARG A 89 -17.05 0.24 11.91
C ARG A 89 -16.61 0.21 13.37
N GLU A 90 -17.32 -0.52 14.23
CA GLU A 90 -16.92 -0.72 15.63
C GLU A 90 -15.58 -1.47 15.74
N ILE A 91 -15.39 -2.56 14.99
CA ILE A 91 -14.13 -3.32 14.97
C ILE A 91 -12.93 -2.40 14.66
N PHE A 92 -13.06 -1.55 13.64
CA PHE A 92 -12.01 -0.61 13.21
C PHE A 92 -11.91 0.66 14.06
N SER A 93 -12.62 0.73 15.19
CA SER A 93 -12.44 1.79 16.20
C SER A 93 -11.47 1.40 17.32
N ARG A 94 -11.01 0.13 17.39
CA ARG A 94 -10.09 -0.35 18.44
C ARG A 94 -8.91 -1.12 17.84
N ALA A 95 -7.82 -1.23 18.61
CA ALA A 95 -6.66 -2.05 18.25
C ALA A 95 -7.05 -3.52 17.99
N GLY A 96 -6.28 -4.20 17.14
CA GLY A 96 -6.59 -5.58 16.72
C GLY A 96 -7.80 -5.67 15.77
N ALA A 97 -8.09 -4.61 15.01
CA ALA A 97 -9.21 -4.57 14.08
C ALA A 97 -9.13 -5.66 13.00
N TYR A 98 -7.96 -5.84 12.38
CA TYR A 98 -7.81 -6.80 11.28
C TYR A 98 -8.07 -8.25 11.69
N ALA A 99 -7.57 -8.70 12.86
CA ALA A 99 -7.85 -10.05 13.36
C ALA A 99 -9.35 -10.27 13.60
N ARG A 100 -10.01 -9.36 14.31
CA ARG A 100 -11.46 -9.46 14.58
C ARG A 100 -12.31 -9.33 13.32
N PHE A 101 -11.85 -8.57 12.33
CA PHE A 101 -12.51 -8.46 11.04
C PHE A 101 -12.41 -9.78 10.28
N LYS A 102 -11.24 -10.43 10.28
CA LYS A 102 -11.06 -11.77 9.73
C LYS A 102 -12.01 -12.78 10.39
N ASP A 103 -12.08 -12.80 11.73
CA ASP A 103 -13.00 -13.69 12.46
C ASP A 103 -14.47 -13.49 12.04
N LEU A 104 -14.88 -12.22 11.86
CA LEU A 104 -16.22 -11.88 11.37
C LEU A 104 -16.44 -12.44 9.95
N LEU A 105 -15.48 -12.25 9.04
CA LEU A 105 -15.60 -12.74 7.67
C LEU A 105 -15.73 -14.27 7.63
N GLU A 106 -14.92 -14.98 8.41
CA GLU A 106 -14.98 -16.45 8.52
C GLU A 106 -16.34 -16.91 9.04
N HIS A 107 -16.86 -16.29 10.09
CA HIS A 107 -18.19 -16.62 10.63
C HIS A 107 -19.33 -16.35 9.62
N ARG A 108 -19.16 -15.37 8.73
CA ARG A 108 -20.13 -15.04 7.69
C ARG A 108 -19.97 -15.87 6.42
N GLY A 109 -18.92 -16.70 6.31
CA GLY A 109 -18.56 -17.38 5.06
C GLY A 109 -18.25 -16.39 3.94
N ALA A 110 -17.69 -15.22 4.29
CA ALA A 110 -17.36 -14.15 3.36
C ALA A 110 -15.87 -14.15 2.94
N VAL A 111 -15.15 -15.22 3.31
CA VAL A 111 -13.78 -15.54 2.90
C VAL A 111 -13.74 -17.03 2.58
N ASP A 112 -13.00 -17.38 1.53
CA ASP A 112 -12.73 -18.77 1.11
C ASP A 112 -11.54 -19.38 1.86
#